data_AF-A0A3E0Q8V1-F1
#
_entry.id   AF-A0A3E0Q8V1-F1
#
_cell.length_a   1.000
_cell.length_b   1.000
_cell.length_c   1.000
_cell.angle_alpha   90.00
_cell.angle_beta   90.00
_cell.angle_gamma   90.00
#
_symmetry.space_group_name_H-M   'P 1'
#
loop_
_entity.id
_entity.type
_entity.pdbx_description
1 polymer ?
#
loop_
_entity_poly.entity_id
_entity_poly.type
_entity_poly.pdbx_seq_one_letter_code
_entity_poly.pdbx_strand_id
1 'polypeptide(L)'
;MRDEIVVNAEIPTRDEVFAGVQECLVESLAVDPDEVSEDSLLVEDLGLASIDMLDLLFGLNTTFGTYIRPQEVQSHLLGGMSEDEFLKADRTVSEKGYERIAELVPDFDRSKLEEDLTDGDLFQFFRVRHVVDLVLDKLAEKAENA
;
A
#
# COMPACT_ATOMS: atom_id res chain seq x y z
N MET A 1 -16.08 26.87 33.20
CA MET A 1 -14.81 26.14 33.06
C MET A 1 -15.18 24.88 32.30
N ARG A 2 -15.00 24.91 30.97
CA ARG A 2 -15.18 23.72 30.14
C ARG A 2 -13.79 23.10 30.07
N ASP A 3 -13.64 21.93 30.65
CA ASP A 3 -12.43 21.13 30.49
C ASP A 3 -12.23 20.90 28.98
N GLU A 4 -11.17 21.52 28.45
CA GLU A 4 -10.59 21.10 27.18
C GLU A 4 -10.08 19.69 27.38
N ILE A 5 -10.81 18.72 26.82
CA ILE A 5 -10.26 17.39 26.59
C ILE A 5 -9.15 17.59 25.57
N VAL A 6 -7.91 17.66 26.05
CA VAL A 6 -6.73 17.42 25.24
C VAL A 6 -6.84 15.96 24.81
N VAL A 7 -7.42 15.73 23.63
CA VAL A 7 -7.28 14.45 22.93
C VAL A 7 -5.81 14.36 22.56
N ASN A 8 -5.01 13.71 23.41
CA ASN A 8 -3.78 13.08 22.93
C ASN A 8 -4.22 12.09 21.88
N ALA A 9 -4.06 12.43 20.59
CA ALA A 9 -4.24 11.47 19.53
C ALA A 9 -3.07 10.49 19.61
N GLU A 10 -3.23 9.42 20.37
CA GLU A 10 -2.32 8.29 20.28
C GLU A 10 -2.38 7.75 18.86
N ILE A 11 -1.23 7.61 18.22
CA ILE A 11 -1.13 6.96 16.92
C ILE A 11 -1.61 5.51 17.13
N PRO A 12 -2.62 5.04 16.38
CA PRO A 12 -3.10 3.68 16.47
C PRO A 12 -1.95 2.68 16.33
N THR A 13 -2.05 1.57 17.07
CA THR A 13 -1.12 0.46 16.93
C THR A 13 -1.24 -0.17 15.55
N ARG A 14 -0.20 -0.89 15.12
CA ARG A 14 -0.19 -1.57 13.82
C ARG A 14 -1.38 -2.53 13.66
N ASP A 15 -1.76 -3.25 14.71
CA ASP A 15 -2.89 -4.18 14.71
C ASP A 15 -4.23 -3.43 14.51
N GLU A 16 -4.39 -2.26 15.12
CA GLU A 16 -5.56 -1.40 14.93
C GLU A 16 -5.62 -0.82 13.51
N VAL A 17 -4.46 -0.43 12.95
CA VAL A 17 -4.39 0.00 11.54
C VAL A 17 -4.70 -1.16 10.61
N PHE A 18 -4.15 -2.35 10.83
CA PHE A 18 -4.45 -3.53 10.04
C PHE A 18 -5.95 -3.86 10.06
N ALA A 19 -6.59 -3.84 11.24
CA ALA A 19 -8.04 -4.08 11.34
C ALA A 19 -8.85 -3.08 10.50
N GLY A 20 -8.53 -1.78 10.58
CA GLY A 20 -9.22 -0.77 9.76
C GLY A 20 -8.93 -0.89 8.26
N VAL A 21 -7.70 -1.27 7.88
CA VAL A 21 -7.33 -1.56 6.48
C VAL A 21 -8.10 -2.79 5.97
N GLN A 22 -8.20 -3.84 6.78
CA GLN A 22 -8.95 -5.05 6.46
C GLN A 22 -10.43 -4.74 6.23
N GLU A 23 -11.07 -3.95 7.10
CA GLU A 23 -12.44 -3.49 6.92
C GLU A 23 -12.62 -2.74 5.60
N CYS A 24 -11.72 -1.80 5.28
CA CYS A 24 -11.78 -1.06 4.02
C CYS A 24 -11.63 -1.96 2.79
N LEU A 25 -10.78 -2.99 2.84
CA LEU A 25 -10.61 -3.97 1.77
C LEU A 25 -11.84 -4.85 1.59
N VAL A 26 -12.42 -5.36 2.68
CA VAL A 26 -13.65 -6.15 2.67
C VAL A 26 -14.80 -5.35 2.06
N GLU A 27 -14.95 -4.08 2.44
CA GLU A 27 -15.99 -3.20 1.90
C GLU A 27 -15.77 -2.85 0.44
N SER A 28 -14.53 -2.53 0.04
CA SER A 28 -14.22 -2.09 -1.33
C SER A 28 -14.26 -3.23 -2.33
N LEU A 29 -13.87 -4.44 -1.92
CA LEU A 29 -13.69 -5.60 -2.80
C LEU A 29 -14.78 -6.66 -2.65
N ALA A 30 -15.64 -6.54 -1.64
CA ALA A 30 -16.66 -7.54 -1.31
C ALA A 30 -16.07 -8.96 -1.12
N VAL A 31 -14.87 -9.04 -0.53
CA VAL A 31 -14.17 -10.28 -0.17
C VAL A 31 -14.49 -10.69 1.26
N ASP A 32 -14.27 -11.95 1.61
CA ASP A 32 -14.46 -12.40 2.99
C ASP A 32 -13.28 -11.93 3.89
N PRO A 33 -13.53 -11.55 5.15
CA PRO A 33 -12.49 -11.01 6.03
C PRO A 33 -11.34 -11.99 6.31
N ASP A 34 -11.60 -13.30 6.25
CA ASP A 34 -10.59 -14.34 6.43
C ASP A 34 -9.68 -14.55 5.21
N GLU A 35 -10.01 -13.98 4.05
CA GLU A 35 -9.14 -13.94 2.87
C GLU A 35 -8.08 -12.83 2.96
N VAL A 36 -8.31 -11.84 3.82
CA VAL A 36 -7.43 -10.67 3.97
C VAL A 36 -6.38 -10.94 5.05
N SER A 37 -5.15 -11.14 4.61
CA SER A 37 -3.96 -11.21 5.45
C SER A 37 -2.95 -10.13 5.06
N GLU A 38 -2.05 -9.78 5.95
CA GLU A 38 -0.96 -8.84 5.65
C GLU A 38 -0.10 -9.23 4.45
N ASP A 39 0.06 -10.54 4.23
CA ASP A 39 0.82 -11.08 3.13
C ASP A 39 -0.01 -11.24 1.86
N SER A 40 -1.34 -11.05 1.87
CA SER A 40 -2.16 -11.16 0.66
C SER A 40 -1.76 -10.09 -0.38
N LEU A 41 -1.56 -10.52 -1.63
CA LEU A 41 -1.39 -9.65 -2.79
C LEU A 41 -2.74 -9.03 -3.14
N LEU A 42 -2.79 -7.70 -3.23
CA LEU A 42 -4.06 -7.01 -3.46
C LEU A 42 -4.69 -7.40 -4.79
N VAL A 43 -3.89 -7.54 -5.84
CA VAL A 43 -4.39 -7.88 -7.18
C VAL A 43 -4.61 -9.39 -7.31
N GLU A 44 -3.58 -10.20 -7.05
CA GLU A 44 -3.66 -11.65 -7.31
C GLU A 44 -4.56 -12.39 -6.31
N ASP A 45 -4.48 -12.06 -5.02
CA ASP A 45 -5.20 -12.79 -3.98
C ASP A 45 -6.58 -12.16 -3.68
N LEU A 46 -6.69 -10.83 -3.72
CA LEU A 46 -7.93 -10.12 -3.35
C LEU A 46 -8.70 -9.53 -4.55
N GLY A 47 -8.17 -9.64 -5.77
CA GLY A 47 -8.88 -9.19 -6.98
C GLY A 47 -8.99 -7.68 -7.15
N LEU A 48 -8.13 -6.89 -6.49
CA LEU A 48 -8.14 -5.42 -6.59
C LEU A 48 -7.93 -4.97 -8.04
N ALA A 49 -8.93 -4.30 -8.62
CA ALA A 49 -8.80 -3.63 -9.90
C ALA A 49 -8.47 -2.14 -9.73
N SER A 50 -8.02 -1.49 -10.82
CA SER A 50 -7.65 -0.06 -10.78
C SER A 50 -8.81 0.87 -10.39
N ILE A 51 -10.06 0.47 -10.64
CA ILE A 51 -11.24 1.25 -10.24
C ILE A 51 -11.46 1.19 -8.71
N ASP A 52 -11.30 0.01 -8.13
CA ASP A 52 -11.48 -0.25 -6.70
C ASP A 52 -10.40 0.44 -5.86
N MET A 53 -9.23 0.71 -6.45
CA MET A 53 -8.16 1.48 -5.79
C MET A 53 -8.65 2.86 -5.33
N LEU A 54 -9.51 3.53 -6.10
CA LEU A 54 -10.03 4.84 -5.71
C LEU A 54 -10.99 4.73 -4.52
N ASP A 55 -11.80 3.69 -4.49
CA ASP A 55 -12.74 3.43 -3.39
C ASP A 55 -11.99 3.01 -2.13
N LEU A 56 -10.97 2.16 -2.25
CA LEU A 56 -10.08 1.79 -1.14
C LEU A 56 -9.38 3.03 -0.56
N LEU A 57 -8.78 3.87 -1.40
CA LEU A 57 -8.13 5.10 -0.94
C LEU A 57 -9.12 6.04 -0.24
N PHE A 58 -10.35 6.15 -0.74
CA PHE A 58 -11.40 6.94 -0.10
C PHE A 58 -11.80 6.37 1.26
N GLY A 59 -11.98 5.04 1.36
CA GLY A 59 -12.25 4.33 2.60
C GLY A 59 -11.16 4.57 3.64
N LEU A 60 -9.89 4.34 3.29
CA LEU A 60 -8.74 4.56 4.16
C LEU A 60 -8.67 6.02 4.65
N ASN A 61 -8.82 6.98 3.75
CA ASN A 61 -8.78 8.39 4.11
C ASN A 61 -9.91 8.81 5.05
N THR A 62 -11.09 8.21 4.89
CA THR A 62 -12.24 8.47 5.76
C THR A 62 -12.05 7.81 7.13
N THR A 63 -11.62 6.55 7.18
CA THR A 63 -11.43 5.76 8.40
C THR A 63 -10.33 6.34 9.28
N PHE A 64 -9.18 6.70 8.71
CA PHE A 64 -8.01 7.17 9.46
C PHE A 64 -7.90 8.70 9.52
N GLY A 65 -8.77 9.42 8.81
CA GLY A 65 -8.68 10.88 8.70
C GLY A 65 -7.35 11.34 8.09
N THR A 66 -6.87 10.60 7.09
CA THR A 66 -5.63 10.84 6.33
C THR A 66 -5.96 11.35 4.92
N TYR A 67 -4.92 11.63 4.12
CA TYR A 67 -5.05 11.96 2.71
C TYR A 67 -3.96 11.28 1.88
N ILE A 68 -4.15 10.00 1.60
CA ILE A 68 -3.33 9.16 0.72
C ILE A 68 -3.77 9.36 -0.73
N ARG A 69 -2.83 9.64 -1.61
CA ARG A 69 -3.02 9.75 -3.06
C ARG A 69 -2.36 8.59 -3.83
N PRO A 70 -2.80 8.31 -5.07
CA PRO A 70 -2.19 7.28 -5.90
C PRO A 70 -0.66 7.43 -6.07
N GLN A 71 -0.15 8.66 -6.17
CA GLN A 71 1.29 8.92 -6.28
C GLN A 71 2.09 8.51 -5.04
N GLU A 72 1.44 8.47 -3.88
CA GLU A 72 2.08 8.05 -2.62
C GLU A 72 2.14 6.54 -2.54
N VAL A 73 1.12 5.85 -3.05
CA VAL A 73 1.16 4.39 -3.27
C VAL A 73 2.30 4.03 -4.22
N GLN A 74 2.42 4.75 -5.35
CA GLN A 74 3.50 4.55 -6.31
C GLN A 74 4.87 4.79 -5.66
N SER A 75 5.04 5.89 -4.94
CA SER A 75 6.30 6.20 -4.23
C SER A 75 6.71 5.11 -3.25
N HIS A 76 5.74 4.53 -2.53
CA HIS A 76 5.98 3.44 -1.59
C HIS A 76 6.45 2.15 -2.30
N LEU A 77 5.85 1.83 -3.44
CA LEU A 77 6.31 0.73 -4.32
C LEU A 77 7.75 0.96 -4.78
N LEU A 78 8.07 2.18 -5.23
CA LEU A 78 9.42 2.54 -5.70
C LEU A 78 10.47 2.60 -4.58
N GLY A 79 10.06 2.65 -3.31
CA GLY A 79 11.01 2.63 -2.17
C GLY A 79 11.94 3.83 -2.14
N GLY A 80 11.48 5.01 -2.56
CA GLY A 80 12.28 6.24 -2.62
C GLY A 80 13.19 6.37 -3.85
N MET A 81 13.20 5.38 -4.74
CA MET A 81 13.82 5.50 -6.06
C MET A 81 13.00 6.40 -6.98
N SER A 82 13.67 7.06 -7.91
CA SER A 82 13.01 7.68 -9.05
C SER A 82 12.52 6.63 -10.06
N GLU A 83 11.56 7.00 -10.92
CA GLU A 83 11.08 6.12 -12.00
C GLU A 83 12.23 5.68 -12.92
N ASP A 84 13.17 6.57 -13.27
CA ASP A 84 14.32 6.26 -14.13
C ASP A 84 15.35 5.33 -13.47
N GLU A 85 15.33 5.21 -12.14
CA GLU A 85 16.14 4.22 -11.42
C GLU A 85 15.46 2.86 -11.37
N PHE A 86 14.12 2.85 -11.28
CA PHE A 86 13.33 1.63 -11.22
C PHE A 86 13.12 1.00 -12.60
N LEU A 87 12.95 1.83 -13.62
CA LEU A 87 12.62 1.44 -14.99
C LEU A 87 13.74 1.82 -15.94
N LYS A 88 13.99 0.97 -16.93
CA LYS A 88 14.83 1.28 -18.08
C LYS A 88 14.07 2.21 -19.04
N ALA A 89 14.77 2.76 -20.02
CA ALA A 89 14.20 3.67 -21.02
C ALA A 89 13.06 3.04 -21.87
N ASP A 90 13.02 1.71 -22.00
CA ASP A 90 11.95 0.96 -22.67
C ASP A 90 10.77 0.61 -21.74
N ARG A 91 10.80 1.13 -20.51
CA ARG A 91 9.84 0.87 -19.42
C ARG A 91 9.84 -0.54 -18.85
N THR A 92 10.86 -1.36 -19.18
CA THR A 92 11.11 -2.61 -18.46
C THR A 92 11.77 -2.35 -17.12
N VAL A 93 11.57 -3.23 -16.14
CA VAL A 93 12.14 -3.12 -14.81
C VAL A 93 13.67 -3.25 -14.85
N SER A 94 14.37 -2.37 -14.13
CA SER A 94 15.83 -2.36 -13.98
C SER A 94 16.30 -3.42 -12.97
N GLU A 95 17.60 -3.68 -12.88
CA GLU A 95 18.15 -4.56 -11.82
C GLU A 95 17.77 -4.08 -10.42
N LYS A 96 17.87 -2.77 -10.15
CA LYS A 96 17.45 -2.18 -8.87
C LYS A 96 15.94 -2.33 -8.63
N GLY A 97 15.14 -2.21 -9.69
CA GLY A 97 13.70 -2.43 -9.60
C GLY A 97 13.37 -3.87 -9.23
N TYR A 98 14.08 -4.86 -9.80
CA TYR A 98 13.91 -6.27 -9.41
C TYR A 98 14.41 -6.56 -7.98
N GLU A 99 15.50 -5.94 -7.54
CA GLU A 99 15.94 -6.01 -6.13
C GLU A 99 14.82 -5.50 -5.21
N ARG A 100 14.20 -4.36 -5.55
CA ARG A 100 13.07 -3.81 -4.79
C ARG A 100 11.84 -4.72 -4.81
N ILE A 101 11.49 -5.32 -5.95
CA ILE A 101 10.38 -6.27 -6.04
C ILE A 101 10.65 -7.48 -5.12
N ALA A 102 11.88 -8.00 -5.09
CA ALA A 102 12.25 -9.12 -4.22
C ALA A 102 12.17 -8.77 -2.73
N GLU A 103 12.41 -7.51 -2.34
CA GLU A 103 12.16 -7.04 -0.96
C GLU A 103 10.66 -7.02 -0.63
N LEU A 104 9.83 -6.55 -1.57
CA LEU A 104 8.38 -6.45 -1.41
C LEU A 104 7.70 -7.82 -1.42
N VAL A 105 8.29 -8.79 -2.11
CA VAL A 105 7.76 -10.15 -2.31
C VAL A 105 8.91 -11.14 -2.13
N PRO A 106 9.15 -11.64 -0.89
CA PRO A 106 10.30 -12.49 -0.58
C PRO A 106 10.44 -13.77 -1.42
N ASP A 107 9.32 -14.28 -1.95
CA ASP A 107 9.28 -15.47 -2.81
C ASP A 107 9.30 -15.16 -4.31
N PHE A 108 9.53 -13.89 -4.68
CA PHE A 108 9.64 -13.48 -6.07
C PHE A 108 10.83 -14.16 -6.75
N ASP A 109 10.54 -14.89 -7.83
CA ASP A 109 11.55 -15.62 -8.61
C ASP A 109 11.56 -15.12 -10.06
N ARG A 110 12.45 -14.15 -10.32
CA ARG A 110 12.66 -13.58 -11.66
C ARG A 110 12.95 -14.63 -12.72
N SER A 111 13.54 -15.77 -12.37
CA SER A 111 13.91 -16.80 -13.34
C SER A 111 12.71 -17.51 -13.96
N LYS A 112 11.52 -17.36 -13.37
CA LYS A 112 10.26 -17.92 -13.85
C LYS A 112 9.52 -17.01 -14.82
N LEU A 113 10.00 -15.79 -15.04
CA LEU A 113 9.37 -14.86 -15.98
C LEU A 113 9.65 -15.26 -17.43
N GLU A 114 8.62 -15.22 -18.26
CA GLU A 114 8.76 -15.40 -19.71
C GLU A 114 9.32 -14.14 -20.40
N GLU A 115 8.99 -12.95 -19.85
CA GLU A 115 9.42 -11.65 -20.33
C GLU A 115 9.79 -10.72 -19.16
N ASP A 116 10.57 -9.66 -19.45
CA ASP A 116 10.89 -8.66 -18.44
C ASP A 116 9.61 -7.92 -18.01
N LEU A 117 9.44 -7.73 -16.69
CA LEU A 117 8.35 -6.93 -16.15
C LEU A 117 8.43 -5.49 -16.65
N THR A 118 7.28 -4.84 -16.70
CA THR A 118 7.12 -3.42 -17.03
C THR A 118 6.53 -2.65 -15.85
N ASP A 119 6.44 -1.34 -15.98
CA ASP A 119 5.73 -0.47 -15.04
C ASP A 119 4.24 -0.84 -14.86
N GLY A 120 3.61 -1.42 -15.89
CA GLY A 120 2.23 -1.88 -15.82
C GLY A 120 2.05 -3.09 -14.89
N ASP A 121 3.13 -3.80 -14.64
CA ASP A 121 3.16 -5.03 -13.85
C ASP A 121 3.42 -4.76 -12.36
N LEU A 122 3.86 -3.55 -11.99
CA LEU A 122 4.35 -3.29 -10.63
C LEU A 122 3.26 -3.37 -9.56
N PHE A 123 2.03 -3.04 -9.95
CA PHE A 123 0.90 -3.04 -9.02
C PHE A 123 0.59 -4.44 -8.48
N GLN A 124 0.95 -5.50 -9.22
CA GLN A 124 0.69 -6.88 -8.79
C GLN A 124 1.49 -7.30 -7.55
N PHE A 125 2.59 -6.61 -7.23
CA PHE A 125 3.44 -6.90 -6.07
C PHE A 125 2.99 -6.18 -4.78
N PHE A 126 1.92 -5.38 -4.86
CA PHE A 126 1.44 -4.63 -3.72
C PHE A 126 0.61 -5.54 -2.79
N ARG A 127 1.03 -5.61 -1.52
CA ARG A 127 0.42 -6.44 -0.47
C ARG A 127 -0.34 -5.57 0.53
N VAL A 128 -1.24 -6.19 1.28
CA VAL A 128 -2.00 -5.54 2.36
C VAL A 128 -1.08 -4.86 3.37
N ARG A 129 0.03 -5.50 3.78
CA ARG A 129 0.99 -4.89 4.72
C ARG A 129 1.52 -3.53 4.25
N HIS A 130 1.70 -3.33 2.95
CA HIS A 130 2.20 -2.07 2.42
C HIS A 130 1.14 -0.96 2.47
N VAL A 131 -0.15 -1.32 2.45
CA VAL A 131 -1.24 -0.37 2.71
C VAL A 131 -1.22 0.03 4.18
N VAL A 132 -0.99 -0.92 5.09
CA VAL A 132 -0.85 -0.64 6.53
C VAL A 132 0.33 0.28 6.79
N ASP A 133 1.50 -0.01 6.20
CA ASP A 133 2.69 0.83 6.34
C ASP A 133 2.44 2.26 5.82
N LEU A 134 1.78 2.40 4.66
CA LEU A 134 1.41 3.69 4.09
C LEU A 134 0.46 4.50 5.00
N VAL A 135 -0.50 3.85 5.64
CA VAL A 135 -1.40 4.50 6.60
C VAL A 135 -0.65 4.93 7.86
N LEU A 136 0.24 4.09 8.38
CA LEU A 136 1.09 4.41 9.54
C LEU A 136 1.98 5.62 9.27
N ASP A 137 2.64 5.66 8.10
CA ASP A 137 3.46 6.79 7.67
C ASP A 137 2.62 8.07 7.62
N LYS A 138 1.39 8.00 7.10
CA LYS A 138 0.49 9.17 7.06
C LYS A 138 0.00 9.63 8.42
N LEU A 139 -0.25 8.70 9.34
CA LEU A 139 -0.62 9.04 10.71
C LEU A 139 0.55 9.70 11.45
N ALA A 140 1.77 9.24 11.22
CA ALA A 140 2.99 9.86 11.76
C ALA A 140 3.21 11.27 11.19
N GLU A 141 3.15 11.44 9.86
CA GLU A 141 3.24 12.76 9.20
C GLU A 141 2.20 13.74 9.76
N LYS A 142 0.96 13.28 9.97
CA LYS A 142 -0.12 14.11 10.53
C LYS A 142 0.18 14.53 11.97
N ALA A 143 0.72 13.63 12.80
CA ALA A 143 1.07 13.93 14.19
C ALA A 143 2.24 14.92 14.31
N GLU A 144 3.21 14.87 13.38
CA GLU A 144 4.33 15.83 13.34
C GLU A 144 3.89 17.23 12.89
N ASN A 145 2.82 17.33 12.10
CA ASN A 145 2.31 18.59 11.55
C ASN A 145 1.18 19.23 12.37
N ALA A 146 0.74 18.58 13.46
CA ALA A 146 -0.34 19.03 14.35
C ALA A 146 0.18 19.90 15.50
#